data_AF-A0A662WP04-F1
#
_entry.id   AF-A0A662WP04-F1
#
_cell.length_a   1.000
_cell.length_b   1.000
_cell.length_c   1.000
_cell.angle_alpha   90.00
_cell.angle_beta   90.00
_cell.angle_gamma   90.00
#
_symmetry.space_group_name_H-M   'P 1'
#
loop_
_entity.id
_entity.type
_entity.pdbx_description
1 polymer ?
#
loop_
_entity_poly.entity_id
_entity_poly.type
_entity_poly.pdbx_seq_one_letter_code
_entity_poly.pdbx_strand_id
1 'polypeptide(L)'
;LVKPELSAPGTDVRSAWPTSTSGYNTISGTSMACPHVTGTVALMLSAKPDLTYAQVKAALIGSTEKTITRTGYTCGRTADATIPNNQFGYGRLNALNAVKSL
;
A
#
# COMPACT_ATOMS: atom_id res chain seq x y z
N LEU A 1 15.77 11.67 -1.53
CA LEU A 1 14.35 11.37 -1.80
C LEU A 1 14.06 9.98 -1.25
N VAL A 2 13.03 9.79 -0.41
CA VAL A 2 12.66 8.47 0.11
C VAL A 2 11.65 7.82 -0.82
N LYS A 3 11.91 6.56 -1.19
CA LYS A 3 11.03 5.70 -2.00
C LYS A 3 11.09 4.27 -1.46
N PRO A 4 9.99 3.49 -1.52
CA PRO A 4 8.68 3.81 -2.11
C PRO A 4 7.86 4.81 -1.28
N GLU A 5 6.65 5.17 -1.73
CA GLU A 5 5.68 5.94 -0.92
C GLU A 5 5.13 5.12 0.26
N LEU A 6 4.68 3.89 0.01
CA LEU A 6 4.12 3.02 1.05
C LEU A 6 4.19 1.57 0.59
N SER A 7 4.03 0.64 1.52
CA SER A 7 3.92 -0.80 1.23
C SER A 7 2.48 -1.30 1.39
N ALA A 8 2.12 -2.32 0.62
CA ALA A 8 0.81 -2.98 0.68
C ALA A 8 0.99 -4.50 0.52
N PRO A 9 -0.04 -5.32 0.83
CA PRO A 9 0.05 -6.77 0.69
C PRO A 9 0.38 -7.20 -0.75
N GLY A 10 1.53 -7.86 -0.91
CA GLY A 10 2.00 -8.33 -2.22
C GLY A 10 2.64 -9.71 -2.18
N THR A 11 2.49 -10.44 -1.08
CA THR A 11 3.02 -11.80 -0.91
C THR A 11 1.86 -12.74 -0.64
N ASP A 12 1.85 -13.87 -1.32
CA ASP A 12 0.80 -14.91 -1.23
C ASP A 12 -0.62 -14.34 -1.43
N VAL A 13 -0.78 -13.48 -2.43
CA VAL A 13 -2.06 -12.85 -2.75
C VAL A 13 -2.83 -13.75 -3.72
N ARG A 14 -3.97 -14.27 -3.25
CA ARG A 14 -4.91 -15.05 -4.04
C ARG A 14 -5.82 -14.14 -4.88
N SER A 15 -5.87 -14.36 -6.19
CA SER A 15 -6.75 -13.61 -7.10
C SER A 15 -7.30 -14.50 -8.23
N ALA A 16 -8.27 -13.97 -8.98
CA ALA A 16 -8.84 -14.63 -10.15
C ALA A 16 -7.75 -14.90 -11.19
N TRP A 17 -7.85 -16.03 -11.89
CA TRP A 17 -6.82 -16.48 -12.83
C TRP A 17 -7.42 -17.13 -14.08
N PRO A 18 -6.86 -16.88 -15.29
CA PRO A 18 -7.47 -17.27 -16.56
C PRO A 18 -7.24 -18.75 -16.92
N THR A 19 -7.39 -19.67 -15.97
CA THR A 19 -7.35 -21.11 -16.20
C THR A 19 -8.74 -21.73 -16.31
N SER A 20 -9.77 -21.11 -15.71
CA SER A 20 -11.19 -21.47 -15.84
C SER A 20 -12.09 -20.33 -15.33
N THR A 21 -13.42 -20.44 -15.48
CA THR A 21 -14.41 -19.47 -14.95
C THR A 21 -14.43 -19.38 -13.42
N SER A 22 -13.87 -20.38 -12.73
CA SER A 22 -13.69 -20.44 -11.28
C SER A 22 -12.21 -20.46 -10.88
N GLY A 23 -11.31 -20.09 -11.81
CA GLY A 23 -9.87 -20.17 -11.64
C GLY A 23 -9.35 -19.15 -10.66
N TYR A 24 -8.48 -19.61 -9.75
CA TYR A 24 -7.74 -18.75 -8.83
C TYR A 24 -6.28 -19.19 -8.81
N ASN A 25 -5.41 -18.23 -8.57
CA ASN A 25 -4.00 -18.47 -8.35
C ASN A 25 -3.49 -17.56 -7.22
N THR A 26 -2.44 -18.01 -6.55
CA THR A 26 -1.77 -17.27 -5.49
C THR A 26 -0.38 -16.92 -5.98
N ILE A 27 -0.11 -15.62 -6.09
CA ILE A 27 1.18 -15.13 -6.58
C ILE A 27 1.70 -14.00 -5.70
N SER A 28 3.00 -13.70 -5.87
CA SER A 28 3.72 -12.70 -5.10
C SER A 28 4.37 -11.69 -6.04
N GLY A 29 4.38 -10.41 -5.65
CA GLY A 29 5.01 -9.32 -6.36
C GLY A 29 4.44 -7.95 -5.99
N THR A 30 5.17 -6.90 -6.32
CA THR A 30 4.66 -5.52 -6.22
C THR A 30 3.46 -5.29 -7.12
N SER A 31 3.31 -6.07 -8.19
CA SER A 31 2.10 -6.15 -9.02
C SER A 31 0.84 -6.55 -8.25
N MET A 32 0.98 -7.23 -7.10
CA MET A 32 -0.14 -7.60 -6.22
C MET A 32 -0.34 -6.56 -5.10
N ALA A 33 0.72 -5.86 -4.70
CA ALA A 33 0.63 -4.72 -3.79
C ALA A 33 -0.08 -3.52 -4.43
N CYS A 34 0.24 -3.21 -5.69
CA CYS A 34 -0.35 -2.10 -6.45
C CYS A 34 -1.90 -2.09 -6.43
N PRO A 35 -2.61 -3.17 -6.79
CA PRO A 35 -4.08 -3.16 -6.82
C PRO A 35 -4.74 -2.98 -5.45
N HIS A 36 -4.07 -3.33 -4.33
CA HIS A 36 -4.58 -3.00 -2.99
C HIS A 36 -4.60 -1.47 -2.77
N VAL A 37 -3.55 -0.77 -3.21
CA VAL A 37 -3.51 0.70 -3.15
C VAL A 37 -4.54 1.30 -4.10
N THR A 38 -4.63 0.80 -5.33
CA THR A 38 -5.61 1.25 -6.33
C THR A 38 -7.04 1.10 -5.82
N GLY A 39 -7.39 -0.05 -5.24
CA GLY A 39 -8.71 -0.28 -4.66
C GLY A 39 -9.00 0.66 -3.48
N THR A 40 -7.99 0.96 -2.65
CA THR A 40 -8.15 1.94 -1.56
C THR A 40 -8.41 3.35 -2.11
N VAL A 41 -7.68 3.79 -3.14
CA VAL A 41 -7.92 5.07 -3.81
C VAL A 41 -9.33 5.12 -4.41
N ALA A 42 -9.79 4.02 -5.02
CA ALA A 42 -11.16 3.93 -5.54
C ALA A 42 -12.20 4.12 -4.43
N LEU A 43 -11.99 3.54 -3.24
CA LEU A 43 -12.86 3.76 -2.08
C LEU A 43 -12.83 5.22 -1.62
N MET A 44 -11.64 5.84 -1.59
CA MET A 44 -11.50 7.25 -1.21
C MET A 44 -12.25 8.17 -2.17
N LEU A 45 -12.10 7.96 -3.48
CA LEU A 45 -12.80 8.72 -4.51
C LEU A 45 -14.31 8.43 -4.53
N SER A 46 -14.73 7.22 -4.14
CA SER A 46 -16.15 6.91 -3.95
C SER A 46 -16.75 7.69 -2.77
N ALA A 47 -15.99 7.86 -1.69
CA ALA A 47 -16.44 8.60 -0.52
C ALA A 47 -16.38 10.13 -0.72
N LYS A 48 -15.39 10.63 -1.48
CA LYS A 48 -15.20 12.05 -1.77
C LYS A 48 -14.68 12.25 -3.20
N PRO A 49 -15.58 12.39 -4.20
CA PRO A 49 -15.22 12.41 -5.62
C PRO A 49 -14.31 13.56 -6.05
N ASP A 50 -14.37 14.70 -5.35
CA ASP A 50 -13.64 15.93 -5.74
C ASP A 50 -12.19 15.98 -5.20
N LEU A 51 -11.68 14.87 -4.64
CA LEU A 51 -10.31 14.81 -4.16
C LEU A 51 -9.29 14.98 -5.30
N THR A 52 -8.39 15.93 -5.14
CA THR A 52 -7.22 16.09 -6.00
C THR A 52 -6.19 14.98 -5.75
N TYR A 53 -5.32 14.73 -6.73
CA TYR A 53 -4.18 13.82 -6.58
C TYR A 53 -3.35 14.11 -5.32
N ALA A 54 -3.08 15.37 -5.04
CA ALA A 54 -2.29 15.78 -3.88
C ALA A 54 -2.98 15.41 -2.56
N GLN A 55 -4.31 15.61 -2.48
CA GLN A 55 -5.09 15.23 -1.30
C GLN A 55 -5.16 13.70 -1.13
N VAL A 56 -5.36 12.95 -2.21
CA VAL A 56 -5.32 11.47 -2.17
C VAL A 56 -3.96 10.99 -1.66
N LYS A 57 -2.87 11.50 -2.23
CA LYS A 57 -1.51 11.12 -1.83
C LYS A 57 -1.23 11.45 -0.37
N ALA A 58 -1.61 12.64 0.09
CA ALA A 58 -1.42 13.07 1.46
C ALA A 58 -2.22 12.20 2.45
N ALA A 59 -3.49 11.93 2.16
CA ALA A 59 -4.33 11.07 2.99
C ALA A 59 -3.83 9.62 3.04
N LEU A 60 -3.41 9.04 1.90
CA LEU A 60 -2.82 7.70 1.84
C LEU A 60 -1.57 7.59 2.71
N ILE A 61 -0.63 8.52 2.55
CA ILE A 61 0.66 8.49 3.27
C ILE A 61 0.44 8.77 4.76
N GLY A 62 -0.39 9.76 5.10
CA GLY A 62 -0.66 10.17 6.48
C GLY A 62 -1.43 9.14 7.30
N SER A 63 -2.15 8.22 6.65
CA SER A 63 -2.98 7.20 7.30
C SER A 63 -2.29 5.83 7.47
N THR A 64 -1.06 5.67 6.97
CA THR A 64 -0.33 4.40 7.03
C THR A 64 -0.13 3.85 8.45
N GLU A 65 -0.13 2.53 8.57
CA GLU A 65 0.31 1.82 9.77
C GLU A 65 1.84 1.83 9.85
N LYS A 66 2.36 2.26 11.01
CA LYS A 66 3.79 2.41 11.29
C LYS A 66 4.34 1.29 12.17
N THR A 67 3.45 0.56 12.82
CA THR A 67 3.75 -0.64 13.61
C THR A 67 3.86 -1.82 12.66
N ILE A 68 5.06 -2.02 12.15
CA ILE A 68 5.40 -3.03 11.16
C ILE A 68 6.54 -3.90 11.67
N THR A 69 6.46 -5.19 11.37
CA THR A 69 7.48 -6.16 11.75
C THR A 69 8.81 -5.73 11.15
N ARG A 70 9.78 -5.48 12.02
CA ARG A 70 11.15 -5.14 11.62
C ARG A 70 11.81 -6.36 11.00
N THR A 71 12.50 -6.11 9.92
CA THR A 71 13.17 -7.14 9.13
C THR A 71 14.69 -7.15 9.39
N GLY A 72 15.22 -6.10 10.03
CA GLY A 72 16.65 -5.88 10.23
C GLY A 72 17.39 -5.46 8.96
N TYR A 73 16.72 -5.38 7.82
CA TYR A 73 17.33 -4.97 6.56
C TYR A 73 17.44 -3.45 6.47
N THR A 74 18.65 -2.98 6.17
CA THR A 74 18.89 -1.57 5.83
C THR A 74 18.87 -1.40 4.32
N CYS A 75 17.82 -0.78 3.78
CA CYS A 75 17.79 -0.42 2.35
C CYS A 75 18.37 0.99 2.15
N GLY A 76 19.42 1.12 1.34
CA GLY A 76 20.06 2.41 1.09
C GLY A 76 20.59 3.09 2.35
N ARG A 77 21.10 2.32 3.31
CA ARG A 77 21.63 2.76 4.63
C ARG A 77 20.60 3.39 5.58
N THR A 78 19.32 3.35 5.25
CA THR A 78 18.25 3.76 6.19
C THR A 78 17.81 2.54 7.00
N ALA A 79 17.79 2.66 8.33
CA ALA A 79 17.27 1.63 9.21
C ALA A 79 15.77 1.42 8.99
N ASP A 80 15.31 0.17 9.07
CA ASP A 80 13.88 -0.16 9.02
C ASP A 80 13.11 0.42 10.22
N ALA A 81 13.80 0.73 11.31
CA ALA A 81 13.20 1.39 12.47
C ALA A 81 12.76 2.84 12.23
N THR A 82 13.32 3.51 11.22
CA THR A 82 13.01 4.91 10.90
C THR A 82 11.91 4.99 9.84
N ILE A 83 10.89 5.82 10.05
CA ILE A 83 9.84 6.07 9.06
C ILE A 83 9.83 7.57 8.71
N PRO A 84 9.87 7.94 7.41
CA PRO A 84 9.88 7.05 6.26
C PRO A 84 11.26 6.43 5.97
N ASN A 85 11.31 5.28 5.30
CA ASN A 85 12.57 4.65 4.84
C ASN A 85 12.47 4.06 3.44
N ASN A 86 13.60 3.54 2.95
CA ASN A 86 13.70 3.00 1.61
C ASN A 86 13.19 1.56 1.45
N GLN A 87 12.57 1.00 2.50
CA GLN A 87 12.01 -0.36 2.47
C GLN A 87 10.50 -0.32 2.29
N PHE A 88 9.80 0.45 3.13
CA PHE A 88 8.33 0.55 3.11
C PHE A 88 7.80 1.97 3.01
N GLY A 89 8.66 2.95 2.71
CA GLY A 89 8.24 4.32 2.58
C GLY A 89 7.71 4.85 3.89
N TYR A 90 6.51 5.43 3.85
CA TYR A 90 5.85 6.01 5.02
C TYR A 90 5.12 4.99 5.91
N GLY A 91 5.02 3.72 5.48
CA GLY A 91 4.43 2.64 6.28
C GLY A 91 3.60 1.68 5.44
N ARG A 92 2.81 0.83 6.11
CA ARG A 92 1.90 -0.12 5.46
C ARG A 92 0.53 0.55 5.23
N LEU A 93 -0.06 0.30 4.05
CA LEU A 93 -1.41 0.73 3.70
C LEU A 93 -2.43 0.40 4.81
N ASN A 94 -3.22 1.40 5.21
CA ASN A 94 -4.38 1.23 6.07
C ASN A 94 -5.62 1.84 5.39
N ALA A 95 -6.37 1.00 4.69
CA ALA A 95 -7.49 1.44 3.85
C ALA A 95 -8.59 2.14 4.66
N LEU A 96 -8.90 1.63 5.86
CA LEU A 96 -9.94 2.19 6.71
C LEU A 96 -9.57 3.62 7.17
N ASN A 97 -8.34 3.80 7.66
CA ASN A 97 -7.88 5.12 8.11
C ASN A 97 -7.76 6.09 6.93
N ALA A 98 -7.34 5.62 5.74
CA ALA A 98 -7.27 6.46 4.56
C ALA A 98 -8.63 7.07 4.20
N VAL A 99 -9.69 6.25 4.18
CA VAL A 99 -11.05 6.71 3.87
C VAL A 99 -11.64 7.56 5.00
N LYS A 100 -11.38 7.22 6.27
CA LYS A 100 -11.85 8.00 7.44
C LYS A 100 -11.16 9.37 7.61
N SER A 101 -10.02 9.59 6.96
CA SER A 101 -9.23 10.82 7.07
C SER A 101 -9.64 11.94 6.09
N LEU A 102 -10.63 11.67 5.22
CA LEU A 102 -11.04 12.54 4.12
C LEU A 102 -11.92 13.72 4.53
#